data_AF-A0A527ZBF9-F1
#
_entry.id   AF-A0A527ZBF9-F1
#
_cell.length_a   1.000
_cell.length_b   1.000
_cell.length_c   1.000
_cell.angle_alpha   90.00
_cell.angle_beta   90.00
_cell.angle_gamma   90.00
#
_symmetry.space_group_name_H-M   'P 1'
#
loop_
_entity.id
_entity.type
_entity.pdbx_description
1 polymer ?
#
loop_
_entity_poly.entity_id
_entity_poly.type
_entity_poly.pdbx_seq_one_letter_code
_entity_poly.pdbx_strand_id
1 'polypeptide(L)' 'WYTSAADGRIAHGARDDMAVAIAAGLASGDTESTTYTLTGPQAHTVAEIAALVTDVTGKPIEVVQLSDEALTEGL' A
#
# COMPACT_ATOMS: atom_id res chain seq x y z
N TRP A 1 14.88 -1.44 5.65
CA TRP A 1 13.53 -0.91 5.91
C TRP A 1 13.11 -1.41 7.28
N TYR A 2 13.03 -0.51 8.26
CA TYR A 2 12.55 -0.81 9.62
C TYR A 2 11.03 -0.73 9.68
N THR A 3 10.37 -1.72 10.27
CA THR A 3 8.91 -1.76 10.37
C THR A 3 8.47 -2.53 11.61
N SER A 4 7.34 -2.17 12.21
CA SER A 4 6.65 -2.97 13.23
C SER A 4 5.40 -3.65 12.69
N ALA A 5 5.20 -3.63 11.36
CA ALA A 5 3.98 -4.15 10.75
C ALA A 5 3.86 -5.68 10.79
N ALA A 6 4.94 -6.42 11.12
CA ALA A 6 4.97 -7.88 11.08
C ALA A 6 4.40 -8.41 9.76
N ASP A 7 3.38 -9.27 9.82
CA ASP A 7 2.65 -9.83 8.67
C ASP A 7 1.43 -8.99 8.24
N GLY A 8 1.33 -7.76 8.77
CA GLY A 8 0.34 -6.77 8.38
C GLY A 8 0.40 -6.50 6.87
N ARG A 9 -0.77 -6.46 6.23
CA ARG A 9 -0.89 -6.31 4.77
C ARG A 9 -1.52 -4.97 4.42
N ILE A 10 -0.94 -4.27 3.46
CA ILE A 10 -1.43 -2.98 2.98
C ILE A 10 -1.65 -3.06 1.47
N ALA A 11 -2.85 -2.69 1.03
CA ALA A 11 -3.20 -2.57 -0.38
C ALA A 11 -2.92 -1.15 -0.88
N HIS A 12 -1.71 -0.95 -1.40
CA HIS A 12 -1.28 0.33 -1.99
C HIS A 12 -1.92 0.53 -3.36
N GLY A 13 -2.61 1.66 -3.56
CA GLY A 13 -3.10 2.07 -4.87
C GLY A 13 -2.36 3.27 -5.42
N ALA A 14 -2.14 3.30 -6.74
CA ALA A 14 -1.50 4.42 -7.41
C ALA A 14 -2.44 5.63 -7.44
N ARG A 15 -1.89 6.84 -7.31
CA ARG A 15 -2.68 8.07 -7.32
C ARG A 15 -3.44 8.26 -8.64
N ASP A 16 -2.83 7.86 -9.75
CA ASP A 16 -3.46 7.95 -11.08
C ASP A 16 -4.67 7.01 -11.18
N ASP A 17 -4.57 5.78 -10.67
CA ASP A 17 -5.70 4.84 -10.64
C ASP A 17 -6.85 5.37 -9.78
N MET A 18 -6.53 5.98 -8.64
CA MET A 18 -7.51 6.63 -7.76
C MET A 18 -8.22 7.79 -8.48
N ALA A 19 -7.46 8.63 -9.18
CA ALA A 19 -8.00 9.74 -9.95
C ALA A 19 -8.92 9.26 -11.07
N VAL A 20 -8.53 8.20 -11.79
CA VAL A 20 -9.34 7.57 -12.84
C VAL A 20 -10.64 7.01 -12.25
N ALA A 21 -10.57 6.29 -11.13
CA ALA A 21 -11.76 5.74 -10.47
C ALA A 21 -12.74 6.84 -10.03
N ILE A 22 -12.24 7.94 -9.46
CA ILE A 22 -13.06 9.10 -9.08
C ILE A 22 -13.70 9.75 -10.30
N ALA A 23 -12.92 9.98 -11.36
CA ALA A 23 -13.43 10.58 -12.60
C ALA A 23 -14.50 9.70 -13.27
N ALA A 24 -14.31 8.38 -13.26
CA ALA A 24 -15.30 7.42 -13.76
C ALA A 24 -16.58 7.45 -12.92
N GLY A 25 -16.47 7.53 -11.60
CA GLY A 25 -17.61 7.70 -10.71
C GLY A 25 -18.42 8.96 -11.02
N LEU A 26 -17.74 10.10 -11.21
CA LEU A 26 -18.37 11.37 -11.58
C LEU A 26 -19.04 11.32 -12.96
N ALA A 27 -18.48 10.57 -13.91
CA ALA A 27 -18.98 10.47 -15.28
C ALA A 27 -20.03 9.35 -15.47
N SER A 28 -20.27 8.51 -14.46
CA SER A 28 -21.11 7.30 -14.55
C SER A 28 -22.58 7.58 -14.87
N GLY A 29 -23.09 8.75 -14.47
CA GLY A 29 -24.52 9.06 -14.52
C GLY A 29 -25.34 8.45 -13.36
N ASP A 30 -24.68 7.74 -12.44
CA ASP A 30 -25.33 7.21 -11.24
C ASP A 30 -25.77 8.35 -10.31
N THR A 31 -26.99 8.24 -9.80
CA THR A 31 -27.57 9.21 -8.85
C THR A 31 -27.67 8.67 -7.43
N GLU A 32 -27.15 7.45 -7.20
CA GLU A 32 -27.17 6.82 -5.89
C GLU A 32 -26.14 7.46 -4.94
N SER A 33 -26.48 7.50 -3.65
CA SER A 33 -25.57 7.95 -2.60
C SER A 33 -24.80 6.76 -2.06
N THR A 34 -23.63 6.48 -2.64
CA THR A 34 -22.80 5.32 -2.31
C THR A 34 -21.40 5.74 -1.90
N THR A 35 -20.91 5.17 -0.80
CA THR A 35 -19.51 5.32 -0.37
C THR A 35 -18.67 4.21 -0.96
N TYR A 36 -17.64 4.56 -1.72
CA TYR A 36 -16.67 3.61 -2.28
C TYR A 36 -15.36 3.65 -1.50
N THR A 37 -14.78 2.47 -1.24
CA THR A 37 -13.41 2.34 -0.73
C THR A 37 -12.48 2.06 -1.90
N LEU A 38 -11.64 3.02 -2.25
CA LEU A 38 -10.64 2.84 -3.30
C LEU A 38 -9.34 2.29 -2.68
N THR A 39 -8.84 1.18 -3.23
CA THR A 39 -7.65 0.48 -2.72
C THR A 39 -6.87 -0.17 -3.86
N GLY A 40 -5.62 -0.56 -3.60
CA GLY A 40 -4.82 -1.31 -4.56
C GLY A 40 -5.38 -2.70 -4.85
N PRO A 41 -5.03 -3.30 -6.00
CA PRO A 41 -5.56 -4.61 -6.39
C PRO A 41 -5.09 -5.76 -5.49
N GLN A 42 -4.00 -5.57 -4.76
CA GLN A 42 -3.42 -6.59 -3.89
C GLN A 42 -2.84 -5.95 -2.62
N ALA A 43 -3.15 -6.55 -1.47
CA ALA A 43 -2.50 -6.20 -0.21
C ALA A 43 -1.19 -6.97 -0.09
N HIS A 44 -0.12 -6.29 0.32
CA HIS A 44 1.20 -6.89 0.50
C HIS A 44 1.74 -6.69 1.91
N THR A 45 2.56 -7.63 2.38
CA THR A 45 3.43 -7.37 3.53
C THR A 45 4.62 -6.50 3.12
N VAL A 46 5.28 -5.87 4.10
CA VAL A 46 6.51 -5.12 3.86
C VAL A 46 7.59 -6.00 3.21
N ALA A 47 7.69 -7.26 3.61
CA ALA A 47 8.64 -8.22 3.04
C ALA A 47 8.34 -8.54 1.56
N GLU A 48 7.07 -8.72 1.20
CA GLU A 48 6.66 -8.91 -0.20
C GLU A 48 7.01 -7.69 -1.05
N ILE A 49 6.76 -6.47 -0.55
CA ILE A 49 7.12 -5.24 -1.27
C ILE A 49 8.63 -5.13 -1.46
N ALA A 50 9.42 -5.39 -0.41
CA ALA A 50 10.88 -5.36 -0.49
C ALA A 50 11.43 -6.38 -1.51
N ALA A 51 10.82 -7.57 -1.58
CA ALA A 51 11.16 -8.59 -2.58
C ALA A 51 10.82 -8.13 -4.00
N LEU A 52 9.62 -7.56 -4.23
CA LEU A 52 9.22 -7.03 -5.54
C LEU A 52 10.14 -5.91 -6.01
N VAL A 53 10.49 -4.97 -5.12
CA VAL A 53 11.42 -3.89 -5.47
C VAL A 53 12.82 -4.44 -5.75
N THR A 54 13.28 -5.43 -4.99
CA THR A 54 14.57 -6.09 -5.24
C THR A 54 14.59 -6.77 -6.60
N ASP A 55 13.53 -7.49 -6.98
CA ASP A 55 13.40 -8.16 -8.27
C ASP A 55 13.47 -7.17 -9.44
N VAL A 56 12.72 -6.07 -9.34
CA VAL A 56 12.67 -5.03 -10.40
C VAL A 56 13.98 -4.25 -10.50
N THR A 57 14.63 -3.94 -9.37
CA THR A 57 15.76 -3.01 -9.33
C THR A 57 17.13 -3.68 -9.24
N GLY A 58 17.17 -4.98 -8.93
CA GLY A 58 18.39 -5.72 -8.62
C GLY A 58 19.09 -5.30 -7.31
N LYS A 59 18.48 -4.40 -6.53
CA LYS A 59 19.07 -3.87 -5.28
C LYS A 59 18.39 -4.52 -4.07
N PRO A 60 19.11 -5.28 -3.24
CA PRO A 60 18.52 -5.94 -2.09
C PRO A 60 18.04 -4.93 -1.05
N ILE A 61 16.83 -5.15 -0.54
CA ILE A 61 16.25 -4.38 0.58
C ILE A 61 16.05 -5.33 1.76
N GLU A 62 16.83 -5.13 2.83
CA GLU A 62 16.64 -5.83 4.09
C GLU A 62 15.44 -5.25 4.85
N VAL A 63 14.55 -6.12 5.32
CA VAL A 63 13.42 -5.75 6.19
C VAL A 63 13.76 -6.16 7.62
N VAL A 64 13.75 -5.19 8.53
CA VAL A 64 14.03 -5.40 9.96
C VAL A 64 12.73 -5.16 10.72
N GLN A 65 12.25 -6.20 11.40
CA GLN A 65 11.07 -6.12 12.25
C GLN A 65 11.45 -5.54 13.61
N LEU A 66 10.70 -4.54 14.04
CA LEU A 66 10.82 -3.86 15.33
C LEU A 66 9.55 -4.06 16.15
N SER A 67 9.61 -3.81 17.45
CA SER A 67 8.40 -3.59 18.23
C SER A 67 7.81 -2.21 17.91
N ASP A 68 6.53 -2.00 18.25
CA ASP A 68 5.88 -0.71 18.07
C ASP A 68 6.57 0.40 18.90
N GLU A 69 7.05 0.07 20.09
CA GLU A 69 7.79 0.98 20.96
C GLU A 69 9.11 1.40 20.30
N ALA A 70 9.89 0.43 19.81
CA ALA A 70 11.18 0.72 19.16
C ALA A 70 11.02 1.60 17.91
N LEU A 71 10.00 1.33 17.09
CA LEU A 71 9.72 2.17 15.92
C LEU A 71 9.27 3.59 16.32
N THR A 72 8.47 3.71 17.38
CA THR A 72 8.00 5.01 17.90
C THR A 72 9.16 5.86 18.46
N GLU A 73 10.15 5.21 19.07
CA GLU A 73 11.33 5.87 19.65
C GLU A 73 12.41 6.24 18.61
N GLY A 74 12.21 5.90 17.33
CA GLY A 74 13.03 6.37 16.20
C GLY A 74 14.20 5.46 15.83
N LEU A 75 14.10 4.16 16.09
CA LEU A 75 15.07 3.15 15.68
C LEU A 75 14.81 2.59 14.27
#